data_AF-F1L2T4-F1
#
_entry.id   AF-F1L2T4-F1
#
_cell.length_a   1.000
_cell.length_b   1.000
_cell.length_c   1.000
_cell.angle_alpha   90.00
_cell.angle_beta   90.00
_cell.angle_gamma   90.00
#
_symmetry.space_group_name_H-M   'P 1'
#
loop_
_entity.id
_entity.type
_entity.pdbx_description
1 polymer ?
#
loop_
_entity_poly.entity_id
_entity_poly.type
_entity_poly.pdbx_seq_one_letter_code
_entity_poly.pdbx_strand_id
1 'polypeptide(L)'
;MLRLFLSSHCAVSQPSLPLMFLQVIVAFSWELISCQPQNPFAPPPPPPFRPPPPPFRPPPPPFRPPPPLFPTPPPPFQPPPPPLRPPPPFSPAAPPPPWIGISDPNLLNYLSRLQTSVSPEYAFNYFCGRFPAHDGCRQQQRWQPQAQQPVPTNLQPIIATTTMPPIPRIQIADSLQGVPSELKSQLKHFAFQMLDEKDKRNILKACSGKVKCLEQSETATKKRAAVKHYEIALNKMIQPNALDVERSVELRHLRTQQVKQAMLRRAGIGDKVIAANDGTFQDDILLTEHQSNWILNEISALDGRRKRDSLFFENAPTQKWPTGEPIKYYFDPSLNSDDQEVVKRALRSIERNTCIKFELVAERPHSKYIHYIKNPDPAFCGLSFIGRVEPVNPIYLSFLCVDLIGVTVHETMHALGINHQQLRADRDEYVSVQWDNINPQLYDYFAIADTSQFTSYGIAYDYYSIMHYSPFVGGVDADKPTLVPKLQPERFMKIIGQRKGLSDRDVELLRVMYCNPGCEDKIVYCGIWTLKGLCNARSPGSWMKRNCRRSCGFC
;
A
#
# COMPACT_ATOMS: atom_id res chain seq x y z
N MET A 1 -11.59 -30.66 59.75
CA MET A 1 -12.14 -31.99 60.14
C MET A 1 -12.67 -32.66 58.88
N LEU A 2 -12.50 -33.98 58.75
CA LEU A 2 -13.08 -34.96 57.80
C LEU A 2 -13.08 -34.59 56.28
N ARG A 3 -12.56 -35.39 55.31
CA ARG A 3 -12.80 -36.82 54.94
C ARG A 3 -14.25 -37.09 54.50
N LEU A 4 -14.61 -37.92 53.50
CA LEU A 4 -14.02 -39.09 52.80
C LEU A 4 -14.71 -39.20 51.39
N PHE A 5 -14.04 -39.62 50.28
CA PHE A 5 -14.18 -40.94 49.56
C PHE A 5 -15.61 -41.24 48.98
N LEU A 6 -15.89 -41.67 47.74
CA LEU A 6 -15.51 -42.81 46.84
C LEU A 6 -16.46 -42.68 45.58
N SER A 7 -16.45 -43.43 44.47
CA SER A 7 -15.55 -44.41 43.84
C SER A 7 -15.93 -44.62 42.36
N SER A 8 -14.95 -45.08 41.58
CA SER A 8 -14.98 -45.88 40.33
C SER A 8 -16.26 -46.64 39.95
N HIS A 9 -16.42 -46.91 38.64
CA HIS A 9 -16.67 -48.27 38.10
C HIS A 9 -16.20 -48.36 36.62
N CYS A 10 -15.59 -49.49 36.25
CA CYS A 10 -15.24 -49.84 34.86
C CYS A 10 -16.24 -50.86 34.31
N ALA A 11 -16.39 -50.93 32.99
CA ALA A 11 -17.00 -52.07 32.29
C ALA A 11 -16.28 -52.33 30.96
N VAL A 12 -16.13 -53.60 30.60
CA VAL A 12 -15.40 -54.08 29.41
C VAL A 12 -16.31 -54.99 28.60
N SER A 13 -16.33 -54.85 27.27
CA SER A 13 -16.72 -55.94 26.36
C SER A 13 -16.17 -55.77 24.94
N GLN A 14 -15.73 -56.90 24.36
CA GLN A 14 -15.40 -57.18 22.95
C GLN A 14 -16.00 -58.57 22.63
N PRO A 15 -16.36 -58.92 21.38
CA PRO A 15 -15.46 -59.10 20.20
C PRO A 15 -15.98 -58.35 18.93
N SER A 16 -15.56 -58.56 17.67
CA SER A 16 -14.74 -59.62 17.03
C SER A 16 -13.98 -59.15 15.77
N LEU A 17 -13.16 -60.07 15.23
CA LEU A 17 -12.41 -60.04 13.95
C LEU A 17 -13.26 -60.61 12.76
N PRO A 18 -12.81 -60.66 11.47
CA PRO A 18 -11.43 -60.52 10.95
C PRO A 18 -11.15 -59.74 9.61
N LEU A 19 -9.86 -59.43 9.42
CA LEU A 19 -9.04 -59.44 8.17
C LEU A 19 -9.48 -58.69 6.88
N MET A 20 -8.66 -57.71 6.46
CA MET A 20 -7.78 -57.90 5.28
C MET A 20 -6.53 -57.00 5.31
N PHE A 21 -5.48 -57.41 4.59
CA PHE A 21 -4.13 -56.84 4.58
C PHE A 21 -3.96 -55.67 3.59
N LEU A 22 -3.11 -54.69 3.93
CA LEU A 22 -2.03 -54.25 3.04
C LEU A 22 -0.87 -53.64 3.87
N GLN A 23 0.37 -54.03 3.59
CA GLN A 23 1.57 -53.53 4.29
C GLN A 23 2.18 -52.33 3.56
N VAL A 24 2.68 -51.35 4.31
CA VAL A 24 3.75 -50.44 3.87
C VAL A 24 4.84 -50.43 4.94
N ILE A 25 6.09 -50.58 4.51
CA ILE A 25 7.26 -50.71 5.37
C ILE A 25 7.89 -49.33 5.59
N VAL A 26 8.05 -48.92 6.86
CA VAL A 26 9.10 -47.98 7.28
C VAL A 26 9.65 -48.48 8.61
N ALA A 27 10.96 -48.72 8.69
CA ALA A 27 11.64 -49.15 9.90
C ALA A 27 12.24 -47.96 10.63
N PHE A 28 12.08 -47.90 11.97
CA PHE A 28 13.07 -47.27 12.86
C PHE A 28 13.06 -47.95 14.24
N SER A 29 14.23 -47.95 14.87
CA SER A 29 14.63 -48.77 16.02
C SER A 29 14.04 -48.31 17.35
N TRP A 30 13.75 -49.28 18.23
CA TRP A 30 13.40 -49.06 19.63
C TRP A 30 14.62 -49.34 20.52
N GLU A 31 14.96 -48.41 21.41
CA GLU A 31 15.82 -48.68 22.58
C GLU A 31 14.97 -48.88 23.84
N LEU A 32 15.39 -49.82 24.70
CA LEU A 32 14.67 -50.23 25.90
C LEU A 32 14.97 -49.29 27.07
N ILE A 33 13.93 -48.63 27.60
CA ILE A 33 14.04 -47.85 28.84
C ILE A 33 13.78 -48.78 30.04
N SER A 34 14.81 -48.99 30.85
CA SER A 34 14.73 -49.70 32.13
C SER A 34 14.66 -48.71 33.29
N CYS A 35 13.59 -48.77 34.08
CA CYS A 35 13.41 -47.90 35.25
C CYS A 35 13.96 -48.57 36.52
N GLN A 36 14.80 -47.86 37.28
CA GLN A 36 15.11 -48.18 38.68
C GLN A 36 14.73 -47.01 39.61
N PRO A 37 14.28 -47.29 40.86
CA PRO A 37 13.79 -46.27 41.77
C PRO A 37 14.93 -45.52 42.48
N GLN A 38 14.74 -44.21 42.69
CA GLN A 38 15.73 -43.35 43.35
C GLN A 38 15.61 -43.39 44.88
N ASN A 39 16.76 -43.35 45.56
CA ASN A 39 16.88 -43.33 47.02
C ASN A 39 17.20 -41.88 47.49
N PRO A 40 16.41 -41.26 48.39
CA PRO A 40 16.37 -39.80 48.52
C PRO A 40 17.33 -39.19 49.57
N PHE A 41 18.60 -39.63 49.61
CA PHE A 41 19.65 -38.98 50.44
C PHE A 41 21.04 -39.04 49.79
N ALA A 42 21.38 -38.02 49.00
CA ALA A 42 22.75 -37.75 48.56
C ALA A 42 22.96 -36.24 48.37
N PRO A 43 24.10 -35.64 48.79
CA PRO A 43 24.41 -34.24 48.52
C PRO A 43 24.75 -34.00 47.04
N PRO A 44 24.59 -32.77 46.52
CA PRO A 44 24.79 -32.48 45.10
C PRO A 44 26.25 -32.63 44.66
N PRO A 45 26.52 -33.11 43.43
CA PRO A 45 27.88 -33.24 42.90
C PRO A 45 28.49 -31.87 42.54
N PRO A 46 29.83 -31.75 42.53
CA PRO A 46 30.51 -30.53 42.11
C PRO A 46 30.32 -30.26 40.60
N PRO A 47 30.41 -28.99 40.15
CA PRO A 47 30.24 -28.64 38.75
C PRO A 47 31.37 -29.23 37.87
N PRO A 48 31.06 -29.59 36.60
CA PRO A 48 32.05 -30.20 35.71
C PRO A 48 33.15 -29.20 35.28
N PHE A 49 34.39 -29.70 35.23
CA PHE A 49 35.54 -28.97 34.71
C PHE A 49 35.32 -28.51 33.26
N ARG A 50 35.57 -27.22 32.98
CA ARG A 50 35.72 -26.74 31.60
C ARG A 50 37.16 -26.99 31.12
N PRO A 51 37.38 -27.55 29.92
CA PRO A 51 38.69 -27.53 29.30
C PRO A 51 39.08 -26.07 28.91
N PRO A 52 40.38 -25.74 28.90
CA PRO A 52 40.84 -24.41 28.52
C PRO A 52 40.63 -24.12 27.02
N PRO A 53 40.47 -22.85 26.62
CA PRO A 53 40.33 -22.47 25.21
C PRO A 53 41.63 -22.69 24.42
N PRO A 54 41.55 -22.98 23.11
CA PRO A 54 42.72 -23.16 22.26
C PRO A 54 43.52 -21.84 22.09
N PRO A 55 44.85 -21.92 21.85
CA PRO A 55 45.70 -20.74 21.74
C PRO A 55 45.38 -19.89 20.51
N PHE A 56 45.48 -18.56 20.67
CA PHE A 56 45.30 -17.58 19.61
C PHE A 56 46.24 -17.81 18.43
N ARG A 57 45.71 -17.87 17.21
CA ARG A 57 46.51 -17.74 15.98
C ARG A 57 46.73 -16.25 15.66
N PRO A 58 47.95 -15.83 15.26
CA PRO A 58 48.18 -14.47 14.77
C PRO A 58 47.48 -14.24 13.41
N PRO A 59 47.11 -12.99 13.09
CA PRO A 59 46.45 -12.65 11.83
C PRO A 59 47.40 -12.79 10.62
N PRO A 60 46.86 -13.05 9.41
CA PRO A 60 47.66 -13.11 8.19
C PRO A 60 48.21 -11.73 7.79
N PRO A 61 49.34 -11.66 7.05
CA PRO A 61 49.94 -10.42 6.61
C PRO A 61 49.08 -9.66 5.58
N PRO A 62 49.23 -8.33 5.47
CA PRO A 62 48.42 -7.52 4.57
C PRO A 62 48.71 -7.81 3.08
N PHE A 63 47.64 -7.82 2.28
CA PHE A 63 47.73 -7.95 0.82
C PHE A 63 48.52 -6.79 0.20
N ARG A 64 49.49 -7.11 -0.67
CA ARG A 64 50.15 -6.11 -1.52
C ARG A 64 49.21 -5.71 -2.69
N PRO A 65 49.17 -4.44 -3.09
CA PRO A 65 48.46 -4.02 -4.29
C PRO A 65 49.14 -4.56 -5.57
N PRO A 66 48.39 -4.83 -6.65
CA PRO A 66 48.94 -5.25 -7.93
C PRO A 66 49.68 -4.10 -8.65
N PRO A 67 50.63 -4.41 -9.55
CA PRO A 67 51.37 -3.40 -10.32
C PRO A 67 50.48 -2.69 -11.35
N PRO A 68 50.84 -1.47 -11.79
CA PRO A 68 50.06 -0.69 -12.75
C PRO A 68 50.05 -1.32 -14.14
N LEU A 69 48.85 -1.44 -14.73
CA LEU A 69 48.66 -1.83 -16.12
C LEU A 69 48.88 -0.63 -17.04
N PHE A 70 49.79 -0.78 -18.00
CA PHE A 70 49.98 0.20 -19.07
C PHE A 70 48.84 0.13 -20.10
N PRO A 71 48.38 1.26 -20.66
CA PRO A 71 47.26 1.28 -21.61
C PRO A 71 47.67 0.72 -22.98
N THR A 72 46.95 -0.29 -23.46
CA THR A 72 47.04 -0.75 -24.84
C THR A 72 46.39 0.26 -25.80
N PRO A 73 46.97 0.54 -26.98
CA PRO A 73 46.38 1.47 -27.94
C PRO A 73 45.05 0.95 -28.51
N PRO A 74 44.12 1.85 -28.89
CA PRO A 74 42.82 1.45 -29.43
C PRO A 74 42.95 0.83 -30.84
N PRO A 75 42.08 -0.12 -31.21
CA PRO A 75 42.03 -0.66 -32.56
C PRO A 75 41.61 0.43 -33.58
N PRO A 76 42.05 0.33 -34.85
CA PRO A 76 41.76 1.33 -35.86
C PRO A 76 40.25 1.45 -36.17
N PHE A 77 39.80 2.67 -36.47
CA PHE A 77 38.44 2.97 -36.88
C PHE A 77 38.04 2.14 -38.10
N GLN A 78 36.96 1.35 -37.97
CA GLN A 78 36.24 0.84 -39.11
C GLN A 78 35.37 1.96 -39.70
N PRO A 79 35.30 2.13 -41.03
CA PRO A 79 34.41 3.10 -41.65
C PRO A 79 32.94 2.72 -41.35
N PRO A 80 32.03 3.71 -41.24
CA PRO A 80 30.63 3.43 -41.01
C PRO A 80 30.05 2.61 -42.18
N PRO A 81 29.16 1.63 -41.92
CA PRO A 81 28.42 0.98 -43.00
C PRO A 81 27.60 2.02 -43.78
N PRO A 82 27.39 1.83 -45.09
CA PRO A 82 26.63 2.78 -45.90
C PRO A 82 25.21 2.96 -45.33
N PRO A 83 24.62 4.17 -45.44
CA PRO A 83 23.30 4.42 -44.90
C PRO A 83 22.29 3.45 -45.53
N LEU A 84 21.63 2.66 -44.67
CA LEU A 84 20.51 1.82 -45.09
C LEU A 84 19.47 2.71 -45.76
N ARG A 85 19.14 2.38 -47.01
CA ARG A 85 18.12 3.12 -47.77
C ARG A 85 16.83 3.13 -46.95
N PRO A 86 16.13 4.27 -46.83
CA PRO A 86 14.79 4.25 -46.27
C PRO A 86 13.93 3.27 -47.09
N PRO A 87 13.12 2.41 -46.44
CA PRO A 87 12.21 1.53 -47.16
C PRO A 87 11.26 2.38 -48.02
N PRO A 88 10.84 1.87 -49.20
CA PRO A 88 9.94 2.62 -50.07
C PRO A 88 8.62 2.95 -49.35
N PRO A 89 7.98 4.09 -49.67
CA PRO A 89 6.71 4.46 -49.04
C PRO A 89 5.64 3.42 -49.41
N PHE A 90 5.06 2.79 -48.39
CA PHE A 90 3.92 1.89 -48.58
C PHE A 90 2.68 2.71 -48.97
N SER A 91 2.25 2.59 -50.23
CA SER A 91 0.91 3.00 -50.64
C SER A 91 -0.15 2.14 -49.91
N PRO A 92 -1.28 2.73 -49.49
CA PRO A 92 -2.23 2.06 -48.62
C PRO A 92 -3.13 1.09 -49.39
N ALA A 93 -2.98 -0.21 -49.15
CA ALA A 93 -3.91 -1.23 -49.60
C ALA A 93 -4.03 -2.39 -48.59
N ALA A 94 -5.28 -2.71 -48.22
CA ALA A 94 -5.74 -3.81 -47.36
C ALA A 94 -5.25 -3.83 -45.87
N PRO A 95 -6.17 -3.76 -44.89
CA PRO A 95 -5.83 -3.85 -43.46
C PRO A 95 -5.65 -5.31 -42.98
N PRO A 96 -4.88 -5.53 -41.88
CA PRO A 96 -4.84 -6.80 -41.17
C PRO A 96 -6.19 -7.14 -40.50
N PRO A 97 -6.44 -8.41 -40.12
CA PRO A 97 -7.74 -8.83 -39.60
C PRO A 97 -8.14 -8.06 -38.33
N PRO A 98 -9.41 -7.62 -38.21
CA PRO A 98 -9.86 -6.80 -37.10
C PRO A 98 -9.93 -7.63 -35.81
N TRP A 99 -8.98 -7.40 -34.90
CA TRP A 99 -9.20 -7.60 -33.49
C TRP A 99 -10.34 -6.66 -33.08
N ILE A 100 -11.49 -7.23 -32.68
CA ILE A 100 -12.70 -6.46 -32.41
C ILE A 100 -12.57 -5.75 -31.05
N GLY A 101 -11.87 -4.61 -31.05
CA GLY A 101 -12.14 -3.52 -30.13
C GLY A 101 -13.46 -2.88 -30.55
N ILE A 102 -14.52 -3.03 -29.74
CA ILE A 102 -15.85 -2.55 -30.11
C ILE A 102 -15.92 -1.03 -29.92
N SER A 103 -15.73 -0.30 -31.01
CA SER A 103 -16.15 1.09 -31.15
C SER A 103 -16.64 1.37 -32.59
N ASP A 104 -17.71 0.68 -33.00
CA ASP A 104 -18.49 1.03 -34.19
C ASP A 104 -20.00 1.00 -33.85
N PRO A 105 -20.70 2.15 -33.93
CA PRO A 105 -22.14 2.23 -33.69
C PRO A 105 -23.01 1.40 -34.66
N ASN A 106 -22.47 0.91 -35.78
CA ASN A 106 -23.27 0.23 -36.81
C ASN A 106 -23.60 -1.24 -36.49
N LEU A 107 -22.94 -1.88 -35.52
CA LEU A 107 -23.29 -3.26 -35.16
C LEU A 107 -24.69 -3.38 -34.54
N LEU A 108 -25.14 -2.35 -33.80
CA LEU A 108 -26.49 -2.27 -33.23
C LEU A 108 -27.59 -2.18 -34.31
N ASN A 109 -27.32 -1.51 -35.43
CA ASN A 109 -28.24 -1.44 -36.57
C ASN A 109 -28.29 -2.75 -37.39
N TYR A 110 -27.26 -3.59 -37.31
CA TYR A 110 -27.26 -4.92 -37.93
C TYR A 110 -27.99 -5.95 -37.06
N LEU A 111 -27.75 -5.95 -35.74
CA LEU A 111 -28.45 -6.82 -34.79
C LEU A 111 -29.95 -6.48 -34.64
N SER A 112 -30.33 -5.21 -34.84
CA SER A 112 -31.74 -4.78 -34.91
C SER A 112 -32.50 -5.33 -36.14
N ARG A 113 -31.80 -5.72 -37.21
CA ARG A 113 -32.40 -6.26 -38.44
C ARG A 113 -32.36 -7.78 -38.55
N LEU A 114 -31.70 -8.47 -37.61
CA LEU A 114 -31.71 -9.92 -37.54
C LEU A 114 -32.80 -10.39 -36.57
N GLN A 115 -33.97 -10.72 -37.13
CA GLN A 115 -34.93 -11.61 -36.49
C GLN A 115 -34.34 -13.03 -36.39
N THR A 116 -33.35 -13.24 -35.53
CA THR A 116 -32.84 -14.57 -35.18
C THR A 116 -32.69 -14.72 -33.68
N SER A 117 -33.41 -15.71 -33.18
CA SER A 117 -33.54 -16.11 -31.77
C SER A 117 -32.20 -16.50 -31.13
N VAL A 118 -31.65 -15.61 -30.31
CA VAL A 118 -30.74 -16.01 -29.22
C VAL A 118 -31.60 -16.15 -27.96
N SER A 119 -31.62 -17.33 -27.34
CA SER A 119 -32.45 -17.52 -26.14
C SER A 119 -31.90 -16.69 -24.97
N PRO A 120 -32.76 -16.14 -24.09
CA PRO A 120 -32.31 -15.46 -22.88
C PRO A 120 -31.40 -16.32 -22.00
N GLU A 121 -31.60 -17.66 -22.00
CA GLU A 121 -30.72 -18.61 -21.31
C GLU A 121 -29.29 -18.64 -21.88
N TYR A 122 -29.10 -18.51 -23.20
CA TYR A 122 -27.75 -18.47 -23.78
C TYR A 122 -26.99 -17.20 -23.37
N ALA A 123 -27.66 -16.04 -23.40
CA ALA A 123 -27.08 -14.77 -22.95
C ALA A 123 -26.74 -14.78 -21.45
N PHE A 124 -27.63 -15.34 -20.62
CA PHE A 124 -27.40 -15.52 -19.18
C PHE A 124 -26.21 -16.45 -18.90
N ASN A 125 -26.16 -17.62 -19.56
CA ASN A 125 -25.07 -18.58 -19.39
C ASN A 125 -23.71 -18.00 -19.86
N TYR A 126 -23.69 -17.22 -20.95
CA TYR A 126 -22.48 -16.54 -21.42
C TYR A 126 -22.00 -15.47 -20.41
N PHE A 127 -22.93 -14.68 -19.85
CA PHE A 127 -22.60 -13.69 -18.82
C PHE A 127 -22.09 -14.35 -17.53
N CYS A 128 -22.80 -15.35 -17.01
CA CYS A 128 -22.44 -16.03 -15.76
C CYS A 128 -21.19 -16.92 -15.89
N GLY A 129 -20.89 -17.46 -17.08
CA GLY A 129 -19.62 -18.13 -17.36
C GLY A 129 -18.42 -17.18 -17.33
N ARG A 130 -18.62 -15.88 -17.58
CA ARG A 130 -17.58 -14.84 -17.55
C ARG A 130 -17.49 -14.10 -16.21
N PHE A 131 -18.60 -14.04 -15.45
CA PHE A 131 -18.70 -13.36 -14.16
C PHE A 131 -19.38 -14.24 -13.08
N PRO A 132 -18.81 -15.40 -12.73
CA PRO A 132 -19.45 -16.39 -11.85
C PRO A 132 -19.69 -15.89 -10.41
N ALA A 133 -18.97 -14.85 -9.97
CA ALA A 133 -19.15 -14.23 -8.65
C ALA A 133 -20.27 -13.17 -8.60
N HIS A 134 -20.98 -12.90 -9.70
CA HIS A 134 -22.08 -11.94 -9.72
C HIS A 134 -23.33 -12.50 -9.00
N ASP A 135 -23.99 -11.70 -8.17
CA ASP A 135 -25.05 -12.21 -7.28
C ASP A 135 -26.26 -12.78 -8.02
N GLY A 136 -26.66 -12.18 -9.14
CA GLY A 136 -27.69 -12.73 -10.02
C GLY A 136 -27.33 -14.09 -10.64
N CYS A 137 -26.04 -14.41 -10.77
CA CYS A 137 -25.57 -15.73 -11.21
C CYS A 137 -25.54 -16.74 -10.04
N ARG A 138 -25.19 -16.29 -8.83
CA ARG A 138 -25.18 -17.12 -7.62
C ARG A 138 -26.59 -17.50 -7.14
N GLN A 139 -27.59 -16.66 -7.38
CA GLN A 139 -28.96 -16.86 -6.88
C GLN A 139 -29.92 -17.54 -7.90
N GLN A 140 -29.48 -17.80 -9.14
CA GLN A 140 -30.31 -18.36 -10.24
C GLN A 140 -31.68 -17.67 -10.45
N GLN A 141 -31.85 -16.42 -10.03
CA GLN A 141 -33.11 -15.70 -10.19
C GLN A 141 -33.35 -15.39 -11.68
N ARG A 142 -34.25 -16.17 -12.30
CA ARG A 142 -34.71 -15.94 -13.67
C ARG A 142 -35.40 -14.58 -13.73
N TRP A 143 -34.82 -13.67 -14.51
CA TRP A 143 -35.41 -12.36 -14.80
C TRP A 143 -36.74 -12.56 -15.54
N GLN A 144 -37.86 -12.38 -14.84
CA GLN A 144 -39.18 -12.28 -15.50
C GLN A 144 -39.42 -10.82 -15.92
N PRO A 145 -39.75 -10.55 -17.20
CA PRO A 145 -40.13 -9.21 -17.62
C PRO A 145 -41.51 -8.87 -17.07
N GLN A 146 -41.60 -7.88 -16.17
CA GLN A 146 -42.90 -7.34 -15.74
C GLN A 146 -43.56 -6.56 -16.87
N ALA A 147 -44.89 -6.68 -16.95
CA ALA A 147 -45.70 -6.07 -18.01
C ALA A 147 -45.70 -4.53 -17.95
N GLN A 148 -45.86 -3.91 -19.11
CA GLN A 148 -45.71 -2.47 -19.32
C GLN A 148 -46.81 -1.65 -18.62
N GLN A 149 -46.40 -0.71 -17.77
CA GLN A 149 -47.17 0.49 -17.46
C GLN A 149 -46.79 1.59 -18.49
N PRO A 150 -47.74 2.38 -19.01
CA PRO A 150 -47.45 3.39 -20.02
C PRO A 150 -46.64 4.57 -19.44
N VAL A 151 -45.43 4.76 -19.95
CA VAL A 151 -44.53 5.85 -19.57
C VAL A 151 -44.98 7.15 -20.26
N PRO A 152 -45.04 8.30 -19.55
CA PRO A 152 -45.40 9.57 -20.17
C PRO A 152 -44.38 9.99 -21.24
N THR A 153 -44.89 10.44 -22.38
CA THR A 153 -44.17 10.74 -23.63
C THR A 153 -43.35 12.03 -23.60
N ASN A 154 -42.46 12.19 -22.60
CA ASN A 154 -41.46 13.26 -22.62
C ASN A 154 -40.19 12.94 -21.79
N LEU A 155 -39.65 11.74 -21.95
CA LEU A 155 -38.27 11.43 -21.57
C LEU A 155 -37.42 11.32 -22.83
N GLN A 156 -36.50 12.26 -23.01
CA GLN A 156 -35.39 12.05 -23.95
C GLN A 156 -34.62 10.78 -23.55
N PRO A 157 -34.11 9.99 -24.50
CA PRO A 157 -33.41 8.75 -24.18
C PRO A 157 -32.13 9.07 -23.42
N ILE A 158 -32.14 8.84 -22.10
CA ILE A 158 -30.92 8.82 -21.29
C ILE A 158 -30.15 7.56 -21.69
N ILE A 159 -29.33 7.69 -22.73
CA ILE A 159 -28.33 6.70 -23.09
C ILE A 159 -27.35 6.65 -21.92
N ALA A 160 -27.51 5.66 -21.05
CA ALA A 160 -26.61 5.41 -19.94
C ALA A 160 -25.25 4.96 -20.51
N THR A 161 -24.36 5.94 -20.71
CA THR A 161 -23.02 5.69 -21.21
C THR A 161 -22.24 4.87 -20.20
N THR A 162 -21.93 3.62 -20.55
CA THR A 162 -21.09 2.69 -19.77
C THR A 162 -19.61 3.07 -19.73
N THR A 163 -19.27 4.27 -20.19
CA THR A 163 -17.96 4.88 -20.04
C THR A 163 -17.80 5.42 -18.62
N MET A 164 -16.71 5.04 -17.93
CA MET A 164 -16.32 5.71 -16.68
C MET A 164 -16.28 7.24 -16.88
N PRO A 165 -16.67 8.04 -15.89
CA PRO A 165 -16.54 9.49 -15.99
C PRO A 165 -15.08 9.87 -16.28
N PRO A 166 -14.82 10.81 -17.20
CA PRO A 166 -13.46 11.24 -17.51
C PRO A 166 -12.78 11.74 -16.23
N ILE A 167 -11.45 11.61 -16.16
CA ILE A 167 -10.68 12.20 -15.06
C ILE A 167 -10.86 13.72 -15.16
N PRO A 168 -11.39 14.40 -14.12
CA PRO A 168 -11.52 15.86 -14.15
C PRO A 168 -10.16 16.51 -14.36
N ARG A 169 -10.05 17.49 -15.25
CA ARG A 169 -8.81 18.27 -15.41
C ARG A 169 -8.69 19.24 -14.25
N ILE A 170 -7.72 19.00 -13.39
CA ILE A 170 -7.42 19.87 -12.25
C ILE A 170 -6.39 20.91 -12.70
N GLN A 171 -6.57 22.17 -12.32
CA GLN A 171 -5.56 23.21 -12.55
C GLN A 171 -4.58 23.21 -11.38
N ILE A 172 -3.42 22.55 -11.55
CA ILE A 172 -2.31 22.63 -10.59
C ILE A 172 -1.54 23.93 -10.84
N ALA A 173 -1.39 24.74 -9.79
CA ALA A 173 -0.66 26.01 -9.81
C ALA A 173 0.87 25.80 -9.77
N ASP A 174 1.65 26.75 -10.31
CA ASP A 174 3.11 26.69 -10.19
C ASP A 174 3.56 27.00 -8.77
N SER A 175 3.74 25.94 -7.99
CA SER A 175 4.31 25.96 -6.65
C SER A 175 5.68 26.61 -6.46
N LEU A 176 6.47 26.70 -7.53
CA LEU A 176 7.82 27.24 -7.52
C LEU A 176 7.81 28.67 -8.08
N GLN A 177 6.64 29.25 -8.32
CA GLN A 177 6.46 30.68 -8.54
C GLN A 177 7.00 31.46 -7.33
N GLY A 178 7.91 32.41 -7.58
CA GLY A 178 8.57 33.18 -6.52
C GLY A 178 9.66 32.44 -5.73
N VAL A 179 9.94 31.16 -6.02
CA VAL A 179 11.06 30.41 -5.43
C VAL A 179 12.38 30.74 -6.16
N PRO A 180 13.45 31.15 -5.46
CA PRO A 180 14.77 31.40 -6.03
C PRO A 180 15.31 30.23 -6.86
N SER A 181 15.97 30.53 -7.98
CA SER A 181 16.63 29.53 -8.84
C SER A 181 17.63 28.65 -8.08
N GLU A 182 18.34 29.21 -7.10
CA GLU A 182 19.21 28.48 -6.17
C GLU A 182 18.47 27.36 -5.42
N LEU A 183 17.24 27.63 -4.96
CA LEU A 183 16.42 26.63 -4.28
C LEU A 183 15.80 25.64 -5.26
N LYS A 184 15.44 26.07 -6.47
CA LYS A 184 14.98 25.17 -7.53
C LYS A 184 16.07 24.19 -7.97
N SER A 185 17.33 24.62 -8.09
CA SER A 185 18.44 23.75 -8.50
C SER A 185 18.75 22.64 -7.49
N GLN A 186 18.36 22.83 -6.22
CA GLN A 186 18.48 21.82 -5.17
C GLN A 186 17.43 20.71 -5.26
N LEU A 187 16.37 20.91 -6.04
CA LEU A 187 15.30 19.95 -6.27
C LEU A 187 15.73 18.98 -7.38
N LYS A 188 15.94 17.70 -7.04
CA LYS A 188 16.25 16.64 -8.00
C LYS A 188 14.98 15.84 -8.30
N HIS A 189 14.79 15.42 -9.55
CA HIS A 189 13.60 14.74 -10.09
C HIS A 189 12.74 13.98 -9.05
N PHE A 190 11.54 14.48 -8.79
CA PHE A 190 10.66 13.98 -7.74
C PHE A 190 9.40 13.29 -8.27
N ALA A 191 8.86 12.39 -7.44
CA ALA A 191 7.65 11.59 -7.63
C ALA A 191 7.66 10.65 -8.86
N PHE A 192 7.17 9.41 -8.67
CA PHE A 192 6.88 8.46 -9.76
C PHE A 192 8.00 8.35 -10.82
N GLN A 193 9.26 8.22 -10.37
CA GLN A 193 10.41 8.14 -11.27
C GLN A 193 10.28 6.94 -12.23
N MET A 194 10.84 7.09 -13.44
CA MET A 194 11.04 5.94 -14.32
C MET A 194 12.05 4.99 -13.68
N LEU A 195 11.76 3.70 -13.66
CA LEU A 195 12.78 2.70 -13.37
C LEU A 195 13.89 2.76 -14.43
N ASP A 196 15.13 2.48 -14.04
CA ASP A 196 16.20 2.31 -15.02
C ASP A 196 16.05 0.96 -15.75
N GLU A 197 16.81 0.75 -16.84
CA GLU A 197 16.71 -0.48 -17.63
C GLU A 197 17.17 -1.74 -16.89
N LYS A 198 17.99 -1.62 -15.85
CA LYS A 198 18.40 -2.75 -15.00
C LYS A 198 17.27 -3.12 -14.04
N ASP A 199 16.64 -2.14 -13.42
CA ASP A 199 15.57 -2.33 -12.44
C ASP A 199 14.27 -2.79 -13.11
N LYS A 200 13.93 -2.27 -14.31
CA LYS A 200 12.89 -2.84 -15.17
C LYS A 200 13.14 -4.32 -15.47
N ARG A 201 14.36 -4.68 -15.89
CA ARG A 201 14.71 -6.09 -16.15
C ARG A 201 14.64 -6.95 -14.89
N ASN A 202 14.98 -6.40 -13.72
CA ASN A 202 14.92 -7.12 -12.46
C ASN A 202 13.48 -7.40 -12.01
N ILE A 203 12.64 -6.37 -11.92
CA ILE A 203 11.25 -6.52 -11.45
C ILE A 203 10.40 -7.41 -12.39
N LEU A 204 10.68 -7.37 -13.70
CA LEU A 204 9.99 -8.20 -14.68
C LEU A 204 10.41 -9.68 -14.66
N LYS A 205 11.50 -10.07 -13.98
CA LYS A 205 11.84 -11.51 -13.79
C LYS A 205 10.76 -12.27 -13.03
N ALA A 206 10.04 -11.59 -12.13
CA ALA A 206 8.89 -12.18 -11.43
C ALA A 206 7.81 -12.68 -12.42
N CYS A 207 7.63 -12.00 -13.55
CA CYS A 207 6.66 -12.36 -14.58
C CYS A 207 7.02 -13.64 -15.35
N SER A 208 8.26 -14.12 -15.26
CA SER A 208 8.72 -15.35 -15.94
C SER A 208 8.35 -16.64 -15.19
N GLY A 209 7.24 -16.65 -14.45
CA GLY A 209 6.68 -17.84 -13.80
C GLY A 209 6.42 -17.74 -12.29
N LYS A 210 6.87 -16.69 -11.60
CA LYS A 210 6.55 -16.48 -10.17
C LYS A 210 5.23 -15.75 -9.95
N VAL A 211 4.94 -14.78 -10.81
CA VAL A 211 3.76 -13.90 -10.74
C VAL A 211 3.10 -13.85 -12.10
N LYS A 212 1.77 -14.00 -12.13
CA LYS A 212 0.96 -13.81 -13.34
C LYS A 212 0.70 -12.32 -13.58
N CYS A 213 1.73 -11.58 -14.04
CA CYS A 213 1.70 -10.12 -14.11
C CYS A 213 0.56 -9.49 -14.94
N LEU A 214 -0.10 -10.24 -15.82
CA LEU A 214 -1.23 -9.80 -16.65
C LEU A 214 -2.59 -10.35 -16.19
N GLU A 215 -2.66 -11.02 -15.03
CA GLU A 215 -3.89 -11.52 -14.41
C GLU A 215 -4.06 -10.90 -13.01
N GLN A 216 -5.30 -10.77 -12.54
CA GLN A 216 -5.58 -10.32 -11.17
C GLN A 216 -5.49 -11.51 -10.21
N SER A 217 -4.84 -11.34 -9.07
CA SER A 217 -4.80 -12.40 -8.04
C SER A 217 -6.15 -12.50 -7.33
N GLU A 218 -6.52 -13.72 -6.92
CA GLU A 218 -7.74 -13.96 -6.14
C GLU A 218 -7.71 -13.24 -4.79
N THR A 219 -6.53 -13.13 -4.17
CA THR A 219 -6.32 -12.38 -2.93
C THR A 219 -6.65 -10.89 -3.09
N ALA A 220 -6.20 -10.26 -4.18
CA ALA A 220 -6.51 -8.85 -4.45
C ALA A 220 -8.01 -8.65 -4.68
N THR A 221 -8.64 -9.47 -5.53
CA THR A 221 -10.08 -9.30 -5.82
C THR A 221 -10.98 -9.59 -4.61
N LYS A 222 -10.58 -10.52 -3.72
CA LYS A 222 -11.22 -10.73 -2.40
C LYS A 222 -11.06 -9.51 -1.49
N LYS A 223 -9.84 -8.99 -1.30
CA LYS A 223 -9.60 -7.78 -0.49
C LYS A 223 -10.44 -6.60 -0.99
N ARG A 224 -10.48 -6.38 -2.30
CA ARG A 224 -11.33 -5.34 -2.93
C ARG A 224 -12.81 -5.51 -2.60
N ALA A 225 -13.33 -6.74 -2.67
CA ALA A 225 -14.72 -7.03 -2.36
C ALA A 225 -15.05 -6.74 -0.88
N ALA A 226 -14.15 -7.10 0.04
CA ALA A 226 -14.27 -6.78 1.47
C ALA A 226 -14.26 -5.27 1.72
N VAL A 227 -13.27 -4.54 1.18
CA VAL A 227 -13.18 -3.07 1.28
C VAL A 227 -14.43 -2.39 0.73
N LYS A 228 -14.90 -2.83 -0.45
CA LYS A 228 -16.14 -2.31 -1.06
C LYS A 228 -17.35 -2.52 -0.15
N HIS A 229 -17.48 -3.69 0.47
CA HIS A 229 -18.57 -3.98 1.39
C HIS A 229 -18.58 -3.03 2.60
N TYR A 230 -17.43 -2.82 3.23
CA TYR A 230 -17.29 -1.92 4.38
C TYR A 230 -17.57 -0.45 4.05
N GLU A 231 -17.13 0.03 2.88
CA GLU A 231 -17.41 1.39 2.44
C GLU A 231 -18.89 1.59 2.11
N ILE A 232 -19.56 0.62 1.48
CA ILE A 232 -21.00 0.69 1.21
C ILE A 232 -21.80 0.71 2.51
N ALA A 233 -21.44 -0.16 3.47
CA ALA A 233 -22.10 -0.22 4.78
C ALA A 233 -21.98 1.12 5.53
N LEU A 234 -20.77 1.70 5.57
CA LEU A 234 -20.53 3.01 6.17
C LEU A 234 -21.31 4.13 5.48
N ASN A 235 -21.30 4.19 4.15
CA ASN A 235 -22.02 5.22 3.40
C ASN A 235 -23.54 5.14 3.62
N LYS A 236 -24.12 3.93 3.60
CA LYS A 236 -25.54 3.71 3.93
C LYS A 236 -25.87 4.06 5.39
N MET A 237 -24.94 3.88 6.32
CA MET A 237 -25.10 4.29 7.73
C MET A 237 -25.06 5.82 7.92
N ILE A 238 -24.24 6.55 7.15
CA ILE A 238 -24.12 8.01 7.22
C ILE A 238 -25.25 8.69 6.43
N GLN A 239 -25.59 8.19 5.24
CA GLN A 239 -26.60 8.73 4.35
C GLN A 239 -27.56 7.62 3.87
N PRO A 240 -28.56 7.23 4.68
CA PRO A 240 -29.48 6.13 4.34
C PRO A 240 -30.25 6.33 3.02
N ASN A 241 -30.50 7.59 2.66
CA ASN A 241 -31.24 7.98 1.46
C ASN A 241 -30.33 8.26 0.25
N ALA A 242 -29.01 8.03 0.34
CA ALA A 242 -28.09 8.28 -0.76
C ALA A 242 -28.32 7.25 -1.89
N LEU A 243 -28.82 7.74 -3.01
CA LEU A 243 -28.81 7.02 -4.28
C LEU A 243 -27.35 6.88 -4.77
N ASP A 244 -27.06 5.85 -5.57
CA ASP A 244 -25.74 5.61 -6.19
C ASP A 244 -24.54 5.37 -5.24
N VAL A 245 -24.72 5.06 -3.95
CA VAL A 245 -23.61 4.71 -3.02
C VAL A 245 -22.66 3.65 -3.59
N GLU A 246 -23.22 2.55 -4.13
CA GLU A 246 -22.44 1.45 -4.71
C GLU A 246 -21.62 1.88 -5.94
N ARG A 247 -22.14 2.84 -6.71
CA ARG A 247 -21.47 3.43 -7.88
C ARG A 247 -20.36 4.38 -7.46
N SER A 248 -20.57 5.17 -6.41
CA SER A 248 -19.56 6.06 -5.82
C SER A 248 -18.36 5.29 -5.27
N VAL A 249 -18.60 4.24 -4.48
CA VAL A 249 -17.54 3.36 -3.96
C VAL A 249 -16.81 2.64 -5.10
N GLU A 250 -17.54 2.12 -6.09
CA GLU A 250 -16.94 1.49 -7.27
C GLU A 250 -16.06 2.47 -8.07
N LEU A 251 -16.48 3.74 -8.23
CA LEU A 251 -15.68 4.78 -8.87
C LEU A 251 -14.40 5.06 -8.07
N ARG A 252 -14.46 5.17 -6.73
CA ARG A 252 -13.27 5.36 -5.88
C ARG A 252 -12.26 4.23 -6.06
N HIS A 253 -12.72 2.98 -6.08
CA HIS A 253 -11.88 1.79 -6.32
C HIS A 253 -11.24 1.83 -7.72
N LEU A 254 -12.02 2.14 -8.75
CA LEU A 254 -11.53 2.25 -10.13
C LEU A 254 -10.51 3.38 -10.29
N ARG A 255 -10.70 4.53 -9.63
CA ARG A 255 -9.73 5.64 -9.60
C ARG A 255 -8.43 5.25 -8.90
N THR A 256 -8.51 4.53 -7.79
CA THR A 256 -7.35 3.97 -7.09
C THR A 256 -6.56 3.01 -8.00
N GLN A 257 -7.27 2.12 -8.71
CA GLN A 257 -6.65 1.22 -9.69
C GLN A 257 -6.04 1.99 -10.89
N GLN A 258 -6.69 3.06 -11.36
CA GLN A 258 -6.16 3.94 -12.40
C GLN A 258 -4.85 4.61 -11.98
N VAL A 259 -4.73 5.06 -10.72
CA VAL A 259 -3.48 5.60 -10.15
C VAL A 259 -2.37 4.55 -10.21
N LYS A 260 -2.60 3.34 -9.66
CA LYS A 260 -1.61 2.26 -9.64
C LYS A 260 -1.15 1.88 -11.06
N GLN A 261 -2.08 1.80 -12.03
CA GLN A 261 -1.73 1.51 -13.43
C GLN A 261 -0.99 2.69 -14.11
N ALA A 262 -1.31 3.94 -13.78
CA ALA A 262 -0.58 5.11 -14.27
C ALA A 262 0.88 5.12 -13.77
N MET A 263 1.09 4.72 -12.51
CA MET A 263 2.43 4.56 -11.93
C MET A 263 3.25 3.46 -12.63
N LEU A 264 2.63 2.32 -12.97
CA LEU A 264 3.27 1.26 -13.76
C LEU A 264 3.63 1.70 -15.19
N ARG A 265 2.75 2.45 -15.86
CA ARG A 265 3.05 3.05 -17.17
C ARG A 265 4.22 4.03 -17.06
N ARG A 266 4.20 4.91 -16.06
CA ARG A 266 5.26 5.89 -15.80
C ARG A 266 6.61 5.23 -15.46
N ALA A 267 6.59 4.10 -14.76
CA ALA A 267 7.75 3.27 -14.50
C ALA A 267 8.30 2.54 -15.75
N GLY A 268 7.57 2.56 -16.88
CA GLY A 268 7.93 1.90 -18.14
C GLY A 268 7.69 0.40 -18.15
N ILE A 269 6.77 -0.11 -17.32
CA ILE A 269 6.41 -1.53 -17.22
C ILE A 269 4.91 -1.82 -17.38
N GLY A 270 4.07 -0.79 -17.55
CA GLY A 270 2.61 -0.88 -17.59
C GLY A 270 2.00 -1.71 -18.74
N ASP A 271 2.77 -2.02 -19.78
CA ASP A 271 2.33 -2.91 -20.87
C ASP A 271 2.56 -4.41 -20.56
N LYS A 272 3.33 -4.70 -19.50
CA LYS A 272 3.73 -6.06 -19.09
C LYS A 272 3.15 -6.45 -17.72
N VAL A 273 2.55 -5.49 -17.02
CA VAL A 273 2.09 -5.61 -15.64
C VAL A 273 0.76 -4.87 -15.50
N ILE A 274 -0.25 -5.55 -14.99
CA ILE A 274 -1.46 -4.92 -14.46
C ILE A 274 -1.35 -4.80 -12.94
N ALA A 275 -1.67 -3.61 -12.41
CA ALA A 275 -1.65 -3.34 -10.98
C ALA A 275 -2.68 -4.20 -10.23
N ALA A 276 -2.37 -4.59 -8.99
CA ALA A 276 -3.30 -5.30 -8.14
C ALA A 276 -4.59 -4.48 -7.89
N ASN A 277 -5.74 -5.10 -8.13
CA ASN A 277 -7.07 -4.52 -7.93
C ASN A 277 -7.63 -4.98 -6.57
N ASP A 278 -7.06 -4.44 -5.50
CA ASP A 278 -7.31 -4.70 -4.08
C ASP A 278 -8.21 -3.64 -3.41
N GLY A 279 -8.57 -2.57 -4.13
CA GLY A 279 -9.37 -1.45 -3.61
C GLY A 279 -8.58 -0.47 -2.74
N THR A 280 -7.28 -0.70 -2.55
CA THR A 280 -6.39 0.08 -1.68
C THR A 280 -5.18 0.61 -2.45
N PHE A 281 -4.57 1.65 -1.91
CA PHE A 281 -3.28 2.17 -2.35
C PHE A 281 -2.25 1.80 -1.30
N GLN A 282 -1.08 1.30 -1.69
CA GLN A 282 -0.04 0.93 -0.74
C GLN A 282 -0.58 -0.01 0.36
N ASP A 283 -1.32 -1.05 -0.01
CA ASP A 283 -1.98 -2.01 0.88
C ASP A 283 -3.03 -1.47 1.88
N ASP A 284 -2.71 -0.47 2.70
CA ASP A 284 -3.45 0.02 3.86
C ASP A 284 -4.09 1.41 3.69
N ILE A 285 -3.69 2.20 2.68
CA ILE A 285 -4.26 3.53 2.43
C ILE A 285 -5.51 3.46 1.54
N LEU A 286 -6.59 4.10 2.01
CA LEU A 286 -7.75 4.46 1.20
C LEU A 286 -7.54 5.85 0.58
N LEU A 287 -7.58 5.94 -0.76
CA LEU A 287 -7.60 7.23 -1.47
C LEU A 287 -9.04 7.66 -1.74
N THR A 288 -9.34 8.94 -1.49
CA THR A 288 -10.56 9.59 -1.99
C THR A 288 -10.53 9.71 -3.52
N GLU A 289 -11.69 9.97 -4.14
CA GLU A 289 -11.73 10.26 -5.58
C GLU A 289 -10.90 11.51 -5.92
N HIS A 290 -10.95 12.55 -5.08
CA HIS A 290 -10.21 13.79 -5.27
C HIS A 290 -8.68 13.57 -5.21
N GLN A 291 -8.18 12.84 -4.20
CA GLN A 291 -6.76 12.46 -4.12
C GLN A 291 -6.32 11.64 -5.33
N SER A 292 -7.14 10.68 -5.77
CA SER A 292 -6.84 9.85 -6.94
C SER A 292 -6.81 10.68 -8.24
N ASN A 293 -7.80 11.56 -8.44
CA ASN A 293 -7.86 12.46 -9.58
C ASN A 293 -6.67 13.44 -9.59
N TRP A 294 -6.24 13.93 -8.43
CA TRP A 294 -5.04 14.78 -8.32
C TRP A 294 -3.78 14.04 -8.79
N ILE A 295 -3.51 12.85 -8.22
CA ILE A 295 -2.35 12.03 -8.60
C ILE A 295 -2.37 11.68 -10.11
N LEU A 296 -3.55 11.41 -10.68
CA LEU A 296 -3.72 11.14 -12.10
C LEU A 296 -3.41 12.36 -12.99
N ASN A 297 -3.78 13.57 -12.57
CA ASN A 297 -3.44 14.80 -13.29
C ASN A 297 -1.93 15.07 -13.23
N GLU A 298 -1.31 14.91 -12.05
CA GLU A 298 0.13 15.08 -11.87
C GLU A 298 0.94 14.09 -12.74
N ILE A 299 0.63 12.78 -12.71
CA ILE A 299 1.31 11.79 -13.55
C ILE A 299 1.12 12.14 -15.05
N SER A 300 -0.09 12.53 -15.46
CA SER A 300 -0.37 12.89 -16.86
C SER A 300 0.38 14.16 -17.31
N ALA A 301 0.62 15.11 -16.41
CA ALA A 301 1.37 16.32 -16.71
C ALA A 301 2.86 16.03 -17.03
N LEU A 302 3.41 14.93 -16.51
CA LEU A 302 4.80 14.51 -16.73
C LEU A 302 5.06 13.84 -18.10
N ASP A 303 4.01 13.45 -18.83
CA ASP A 303 4.12 12.75 -20.12
C ASP A 303 4.02 13.70 -21.33
N GLY A 304 3.55 14.94 -21.12
CA GLY A 304 3.47 15.99 -22.13
C GLY A 304 4.66 16.96 -22.07
N ARG A 305 5.36 17.20 -23.19
CA ARG A 305 6.54 18.08 -23.28
C ARG A 305 6.28 19.53 -22.84
N ARG A 306 6.41 19.82 -21.55
CA ARG A 306 6.64 21.16 -20.99
C ARG A 306 7.67 21.08 -19.87
N LYS A 307 8.73 21.90 -19.95
CA LYS A 307 9.59 22.16 -18.79
C LYS A 307 8.76 22.90 -17.74
N ARG A 308 8.37 22.22 -16.67
CA ARG A 308 7.79 22.82 -15.46
C ARG A 308 8.31 22.08 -14.25
N ASP A 309 9.01 22.80 -13.39
CA ASP A 309 9.30 22.38 -12.03
C ASP A 309 8.02 22.66 -11.21
N SER A 310 7.40 21.66 -10.56
CA SER A 310 6.09 21.84 -9.88
C SER A 310 5.82 20.77 -8.81
N LEU A 311 5.61 21.17 -7.55
CA LEU A 311 5.01 20.41 -6.42
C LEU A 311 4.44 21.41 -5.36
N PHE A 312 3.12 21.50 -5.14
CA PHE A 312 2.48 22.63 -4.40
C PHE A 312 1.99 22.36 -2.96
N PHE A 313 1.84 23.43 -2.17
CA PHE A 313 1.24 23.41 -0.82
C PHE A 313 0.19 24.52 -0.61
N GLU A 314 -0.89 24.46 -1.38
CA GLU A 314 -2.19 25.07 -1.10
C GLU A 314 -3.19 24.31 -2.00
N ASN A 315 -4.42 24.04 -1.54
CA ASN A 315 -5.35 23.10 -2.20
C ASN A 315 -4.85 21.64 -2.35
N ALA A 316 -3.82 21.21 -1.62
CA ALA A 316 -3.40 19.82 -1.58
C ALA A 316 -4.60 18.91 -1.21
N PRO A 317 -4.79 17.75 -1.87
CA PRO A 317 -6.00 16.95 -1.72
C PRO A 317 -6.11 16.27 -0.34
N THR A 318 -5.00 16.19 0.38
CA THR A 318 -4.90 15.67 1.76
C THR A 318 -5.08 16.83 2.75
N GLN A 319 -6.18 16.82 3.51
CA GLN A 319 -6.46 17.86 4.51
C GLN A 319 -5.91 17.49 5.89
N LYS A 320 -5.53 18.48 6.70
CA LYS A 320 -5.19 18.29 8.11
C LYS A 320 -6.41 18.42 9.02
N TRP A 321 -6.31 17.88 10.23
CA TRP A 321 -7.23 18.24 11.32
C TRP A 321 -6.98 19.67 11.80
N PRO A 322 -8.00 20.39 12.31
CA PRO A 322 -7.78 21.68 12.97
C PRO A 322 -6.80 21.54 14.15
N THR A 323 -5.95 22.54 14.34
CA THR A 323 -5.08 22.64 15.52
C THR A 323 -5.80 23.42 16.62
N GLY A 324 -5.60 23.03 17.89
CA GLY A 324 -6.14 23.73 19.06
C GLY A 324 -7.45 23.17 19.62
N GLU A 325 -8.12 22.27 18.89
CA GLU A 325 -9.32 21.56 19.36
C GLU A 325 -9.08 20.04 19.40
N PRO A 326 -9.74 19.29 20.32
CA PRO A 326 -9.70 17.83 20.31
C PRO A 326 -10.29 17.22 19.03
N ILE A 327 -9.64 16.16 18.52
CA ILE A 327 -10.17 15.36 17.42
C ILE A 327 -11.23 14.40 18.00
N LYS A 328 -12.49 14.64 17.66
CA LYS A 328 -13.59 13.76 18.05
C LYS A 328 -13.43 12.39 17.43
N TYR A 329 -13.69 11.34 18.21
CA TYR A 329 -13.75 9.97 17.73
C TYR A 329 -14.92 9.20 18.34
N TYR A 330 -15.44 8.26 17.55
CA TYR A 330 -16.58 7.42 17.87
C TYR A 330 -16.22 5.95 17.64
N PHE A 331 -16.78 5.06 18.46
CA PHE A 331 -16.64 3.61 18.32
C PHE A 331 -17.87 3.04 17.64
N ASP A 332 -17.66 2.32 16.55
CA ASP A 332 -18.70 1.49 15.97
C ASP A 332 -19.17 0.41 16.98
N PRO A 333 -20.46 0.06 17.04
CA PRO A 333 -20.98 -0.99 17.93
C PRO A 333 -20.31 -2.37 17.76
N SER A 334 -19.58 -2.60 16.66
CA SER A 334 -18.78 -3.81 16.45
C SER A 334 -17.54 -3.94 17.36
N LEU A 335 -17.10 -2.88 18.05
CA LEU A 335 -15.97 -2.94 19.00
C LEU A 335 -16.43 -3.23 20.43
N ASN A 336 -15.95 -4.34 21.00
CA ASN A 336 -16.16 -4.70 22.40
C ASN A 336 -15.29 -3.86 23.36
N SER A 337 -15.41 -4.07 24.68
CA SER A 337 -14.64 -3.33 25.70
C SER A 337 -13.13 -3.38 25.50
N ASP A 338 -12.61 -4.52 25.06
CA ASP A 338 -11.18 -4.79 24.98
C ASP A 338 -10.61 -4.20 23.67
N ASP A 339 -11.36 -4.32 22.58
CA ASP A 339 -11.12 -3.64 21.30
C ASP A 339 -11.04 -2.11 21.52
N GLN A 340 -12.00 -1.54 22.26
CA GLN A 340 -12.02 -0.11 22.59
C GLN A 340 -10.84 0.30 23.47
N GLU A 341 -10.40 -0.55 24.41
CA GLU A 341 -9.25 -0.23 25.27
C GLU A 341 -7.91 -0.30 24.51
N VAL A 342 -7.78 -1.16 23.49
CA VAL A 342 -6.65 -1.11 22.54
C VAL A 342 -6.59 0.25 21.84
N VAL A 343 -7.72 0.73 21.31
CA VAL A 343 -7.77 2.05 20.66
C VAL A 343 -7.48 3.19 21.65
N LYS A 344 -8.08 3.17 22.85
CA LYS A 344 -7.79 4.17 23.90
C LYS A 344 -6.30 4.16 24.29
N ARG A 345 -5.64 3.00 24.34
CA ARG A 345 -4.19 2.90 24.59
C ARG A 345 -3.35 3.49 23.46
N ALA A 346 -3.73 3.24 22.20
CA ALA A 346 -3.08 3.81 21.03
C ALA A 346 -3.20 5.35 21.00
N LEU A 347 -4.41 5.88 21.17
CA LEU A 347 -4.66 7.32 21.24
C LEU A 347 -3.87 7.98 22.38
N ARG A 348 -3.93 7.43 23.59
CA ARG A 348 -3.15 7.95 24.74
C ARG A 348 -1.63 7.93 24.50
N SER A 349 -1.12 7.06 23.63
CA SER A 349 0.30 7.08 23.21
C SER A 349 0.64 8.34 22.41
N ILE A 350 -0.25 8.76 21.51
CA ILE A 350 -0.12 10.01 20.74
C ILE A 350 -0.29 11.22 21.67
N GLU A 351 -1.31 11.22 22.53
CA GLU A 351 -1.64 12.35 23.42
C GLU A 351 -0.59 12.64 24.49
N ARG A 352 0.13 11.62 24.98
CA ARG A 352 1.20 11.78 25.96
C ARG A 352 2.45 12.42 25.37
N ASN A 353 2.67 12.20 24.08
CA ASN A 353 3.88 12.64 23.39
C ASN A 353 3.66 13.93 22.57
N THR A 354 2.43 14.32 22.29
CA THR A 354 2.09 15.47 21.43
C THR A 354 1.04 16.38 22.07
N CYS A 355 0.80 17.54 21.46
CA CYS A 355 -0.32 18.42 21.80
C CYS A 355 -1.69 17.87 21.34
N ILE A 356 -1.71 16.88 20.43
CA ILE A 356 -2.95 16.33 19.87
C ILE A 356 -3.76 15.71 21.02
N LYS A 357 -5.07 15.95 21.01
CA LYS A 357 -6.04 15.39 21.96
C LYS A 357 -7.17 14.73 21.20
N PHE A 358 -7.73 13.68 21.79
CA PHE A 358 -8.85 12.95 21.22
C PHE A 358 -10.03 12.95 22.18
N GLU A 359 -11.22 13.28 21.68
CA GLU A 359 -12.46 13.34 22.47
C GLU A 359 -13.35 12.16 22.10
N LEU A 360 -13.58 11.24 23.03
CA LEU A 360 -14.56 10.17 22.85
C LEU A 360 -15.96 10.75 22.94
N VAL A 361 -16.73 10.63 21.86
CA VAL A 361 -18.15 10.99 21.86
C VAL A 361 -19.03 9.74 21.97
N ALA A 362 -20.10 9.83 22.76
CA ALA A 362 -21.03 8.72 22.99
C ALA A 362 -21.97 8.45 21.80
N GLU A 363 -22.18 9.45 20.95
CA GLU A 363 -23.03 9.40 19.76
C GLU A 363 -22.27 9.94 18.54
N ARG A 364 -22.73 9.56 17.33
CA ARG A 364 -22.14 10.02 16.07
C ARG A 364 -22.30 11.55 15.94
N PRO A 365 -21.21 12.33 15.87
CA PRO A 365 -21.31 13.77 15.85
C PRO A 365 -21.66 14.30 14.45
N HIS A 366 -22.35 15.44 14.41
CA HIS A 366 -22.65 16.17 13.17
C HIS A 366 -21.42 16.89 12.58
N SER A 367 -20.33 17.01 13.35
CA SER A 367 -19.03 17.53 12.93
C SER A 367 -18.07 16.41 12.56
N LYS A 368 -17.08 16.67 11.69
CA LYS A 368 -15.98 15.75 11.33
C LYS A 368 -15.37 15.00 12.53
N TYR A 369 -15.16 13.69 12.37
CA TYR A 369 -14.69 12.77 13.42
C TYR A 369 -13.99 11.53 12.83
N ILE A 370 -13.20 10.85 13.68
CA ILE A 370 -12.65 9.52 13.38
C ILE A 370 -13.64 8.44 13.84
N HIS A 371 -13.94 7.47 12.99
CA HIS A 371 -14.83 6.35 13.28
C HIS A 371 -14.05 5.03 13.27
N TYR A 372 -13.84 4.43 14.45
CA TYR A 372 -13.18 3.13 14.56
C TYR A 372 -14.18 2.01 14.34
N ILE A 373 -13.89 1.12 13.39
CA ILE A 373 -14.79 0.04 12.93
C ILE A 373 -14.03 -1.29 12.99
N LYS A 374 -14.66 -2.36 13.51
CA LYS A 374 -14.04 -3.69 13.56
C LYS A 374 -14.09 -4.37 12.20
N ASN A 375 -12.94 -4.75 11.69
CA ASN A 375 -12.80 -5.66 10.56
C ASN A 375 -12.66 -7.11 11.08
N PRO A 376 -13.62 -8.03 10.86
CA PRO A 376 -13.45 -9.45 11.16
C PRO A 376 -12.48 -10.20 10.24
N ASP A 377 -12.04 -9.63 9.12
CA ASP A 377 -11.15 -10.30 8.15
C ASP A 377 -9.67 -10.17 8.57
N PRO A 378 -8.89 -11.27 8.71
CA PRO A 378 -7.45 -11.19 8.95
C PRO A 378 -6.62 -10.81 7.69
N ALA A 379 -7.23 -10.70 6.50
CA ALA A 379 -6.53 -10.37 5.25
C ALA A 379 -5.90 -8.96 5.22
N PHE A 380 -6.30 -8.06 6.13
CA PHE A 380 -5.62 -6.79 6.36
C PHE A 380 -5.82 -6.34 7.82
N CYS A 381 -4.75 -5.86 8.46
CA CYS A 381 -4.75 -5.50 9.88
C CYS A 381 -5.37 -4.12 10.16
N GLY A 382 -5.21 -3.20 9.24
CA GLY A 382 -5.69 -1.82 9.32
C GLY A 382 -6.05 -1.30 7.94
N LEU A 383 -6.96 -0.33 7.88
CA LEU A 383 -7.14 0.58 6.74
C LEU A 383 -7.51 1.96 7.24
N SER A 384 -6.94 2.99 6.62
CA SER A 384 -7.26 4.38 6.90
C SER A 384 -7.20 5.23 5.63
N PHE A 385 -7.99 6.31 5.61
CA PHE A 385 -7.72 7.40 4.67
C PHE A 385 -6.47 8.18 5.12
N ILE A 386 -5.74 8.74 4.15
CA ILE A 386 -4.63 9.65 4.46
C ILE A 386 -5.13 11.10 4.61
N GLY A 387 -4.92 11.65 5.80
CA GLY A 387 -5.44 12.94 6.24
C GLY A 387 -6.93 12.91 6.58
N ARG A 388 -7.45 14.09 6.88
CA ARG A 388 -8.86 14.30 7.23
C ARG A 388 -9.74 14.23 5.97
N VAL A 389 -10.81 13.45 6.07
CA VAL A 389 -11.84 13.25 5.05
C VAL A 389 -13.19 13.59 5.66
N GLU A 390 -14.06 14.24 4.88
CA GLU A 390 -15.40 14.63 5.32
C GLU A 390 -16.47 13.74 4.65
N PRO A 391 -17.59 13.43 5.34
CA PRO A 391 -17.92 13.83 6.71
C PRO A 391 -17.25 12.98 7.81
N VAL A 392 -16.71 11.80 7.47
CA VAL A 392 -16.18 10.82 8.44
C VAL A 392 -14.84 10.26 7.98
N ASN A 393 -13.89 10.12 8.90
CA ASN A 393 -12.65 9.35 8.72
C ASN A 393 -12.83 7.93 9.31
N PRO A 394 -13.23 6.91 8.53
CA PRO A 394 -13.20 5.54 9.04
C PRO A 394 -11.77 5.05 9.21
N ILE A 395 -11.55 4.31 10.30
CA ILE A 395 -10.37 3.48 10.53
C ILE A 395 -10.87 2.06 10.79
N TYR A 396 -10.56 1.15 9.88
CA TYR A 396 -10.94 -0.27 9.98
C TYR A 396 -9.81 -1.04 10.66
N LEU A 397 -10.09 -1.82 11.71
CA LEU A 397 -9.08 -2.55 12.48
C LEU A 397 -9.43 -4.03 12.62
N SER A 398 -8.48 -4.90 12.26
CA SER A 398 -8.60 -6.35 12.48
C SER A 398 -7.90 -6.76 13.76
N PHE A 399 -8.69 -7.07 14.79
CA PHE A 399 -8.23 -7.50 16.10
C PHE A 399 -7.72 -8.97 16.12
N LEU A 400 -7.59 -9.59 14.93
CA LEU A 400 -6.93 -10.88 14.73
C LEU A 400 -5.42 -10.73 14.44
N CYS A 401 -4.94 -9.52 14.21
CA CYS A 401 -3.52 -9.25 14.00
C CYS A 401 -2.72 -9.13 15.31
N VAL A 402 -1.40 -9.21 15.20
CA VAL A 402 -0.46 -8.94 16.30
C VAL A 402 -0.22 -7.43 16.46
N ASP A 403 0.33 -7.03 17.61
CA ASP A 403 0.78 -5.65 17.88
C ASP A 403 -0.30 -4.55 17.65
N LEU A 404 -1.56 -4.88 17.95
CA LEU A 404 -2.76 -4.08 17.64
C LEU A 404 -2.71 -2.62 18.11
N ILE A 405 -1.99 -2.31 19.19
CA ILE A 405 -1.81 -0.93 19.66
C ILE A 405 -0.99 -0.13 18.64
N GLY A 406 0.10 -0.69 18.12
CA GLY A 406 0.89 -0.02 17.09
C GLY A 406 0.24 -0.03 15.72
N VAL A 407 -0.51 -1.09 15.36
CA VAL A 407 -1.38 -1.05 14.18
C VAL A 407 -2.37 0.11 14.29
N THR A 408 -3.04 0.27 15.44
CA THR A 408 -3.98 1.39 15.64
C THR A 408 -3.28 2.74 15.59
N VAL A 409 -2.08 2.89 16.16
CA VAL A 409 -1.29 4.12 16.05
C VAL A 409 -0.92 4.42 14.59
N HIS A 410 -0.55 3.41 13.80
CA HIS A 410 -0.22 3.52 12.39
C HIS A 410 -1.41 4.04 11.56
N GLU A 411 -2.59 3.41 11.70
CA GLU A 411 -3.82 3.87 11.03
C GLU A 411 -4.24 5.27 11.48
N THR A 412 -4.08 5.59 12.77
CA THR A 412 -4.34 6.94 13.29
C THR A 412 -3.37 7.96 12.68
N MET A 413 -2.11 7.59 12.48
CA MET A 413 -1.12 8.45 11.82
C MET A 413 -1.46 8.70 10.34
N HIS A 414 -1.98 7.70 9.62
CA HIS A 414 -2.57 7.94 8.29
C HIS A 414 -3.72 8.95 8.36
N ALA A 415 -4.69 8.78 9.26
CA ALA A 415 -5.79 9.75 9.43
C ALA A 415 -5.30 11.16 9.84
N LEU A 416 -4.14 11.29 10.49
CA LEU A 416 -3.46 12.55 10.80
C LEU A 416 -2.66 13.15 9.62
N GLY A 417 -2.57 12.45 8.48
CA GLY A 417 -1.91 12.91 7.25
C GLY A 417 -0.47 12.44 7.06
N ILE A 418 -0.02 11.43 7.81
CA ILE A 418 1.32 10.84 7.65
C ILE A 418 1.29 9.75 6.57
N ASN A 419 2.29 9.74 5.69
CA ASN A 419 2.51 8.69 4.70
C ASN A 419 3.69 7.80 5.09
N HIS A 420 3.86 6.69 4.39
CA HIS A 420 4.91 5.72 4.59
C HIS A 420 6.33 6.28 4.51
N GLN A 421 7.13 5.87 5.49
CA GLN A 421 8.50 6.32 5.65
C GLN A 421 9.40 5.86 4.50
N GLN A 422 9.22 4.63 3.98
CA GLN A 422 10.01 4.10 2.86
C GLN A 422 9.70 4.73 1.49
N LEU A 423 8.75 5.67 1.43
CA LEU A 423 8.33 6.34 0.19
C LEU A 423 8.69 7.82 0.13
N ARG A 424 9.39 8.35 1.15
CA ARG A 424 9.98 9.69 1.10
C ARG A 424 10.93 9.81 -0.10
N ALA A 425 11.03 11.02 -0.67
CA ALA A 425 11.93 11.27 -1.80
C ALA A 425 13.44 11.15 -1.47
N ASP A 426 13.82 11.19 -0.19
CA ASP A 426 15.18 10.92 0.27
C ASP A 426 15.43 9.44 0.59
N ARG A 427 14.43 8.54 0.47
CA ARG A 427 14.53 7.16 0.95
C ARG A 427 15.66 6.36 0.31
N ASP A 428 16.00 6.62 -0.96
CA ASP A 428 17.11 5.95 -1.65
C ASP A 428 18.50 6.36 -1.11
N GLU A 429 18.61 7.34 -0.21
CA GLU A 429 19.84 7.61 0.55
C GLU A 429 19.98 6.64 1.74
N TYR A 430 18.88 6.03 2.20
CA TYR A 430 18.80 5.24 3.43
C TYR A 430 18.50 3.75 3.20
N VAL A 431 17.69 3.40 2.20
CA VAL A 431 17.35 2.01 1.86
C VAL A 431 17.73 1.68 0.41
N SER A 432 17.99 0.41 0.14
CA SER A 432 18.15 -0.17 -1.19
C SER A 432 16.94 -1.06 -1.49
N VAL A 433 16.18 -0.70 -2.53
CA VAL A 433 15.05 -1.50 -3.03
C VAL A 433 15.57 -2.70 -3.84
N GLN A 434 15.16 -3.91 -3.48
CA GLN A 434 15.55 -5.15 -4.16
C GLN A 434 14.52 -5.52 -5.23
N TRP A 435 14.60 -4.84 -6.37
CA TRP A 435 13.63 -4.95 -7.46
C TRP A 435 13.45 -6.37 -8.01
N ASP A 436 14.46 -7.23 -7.91
CA ASP A 436 14.39 -8.63 -8.37
C ASP A 436 13.55 -9.55 -7.49
N ASN A 437 13.18 -9.11 -6.28
CA ASN A 437 12.26 -9.82 -5.39
C ASN A 437 10.86 -9.18 -5.26
N ILE A 438 10.60 -8.05 -5.89
CA ILE A 438 9.29 -7.37 -5.74
C ILE A 438 8.24 -8.01 -6.64
N ASN A 439 7.02 -8.19 -6.11
CA ASN A 439 5.86 -8.47 -6.95
C ASN A 439 5.53 -7.20 -7.76
N PRO A 440 5.68 -7.21 -9.11
CA PRO A 440 5.50 -6.01 -9.91
C PRO A 440 4.08 -5.44 -9.86
N GLN A 441 3.07 -6.25 -9.50
CA GLN A 441 1.69 -5.78 -9.37
C GLN A 441 1.47 -4.86 -8.15
N LEU A 442 2.45 -4.83 -7.22
CA LEU A 442 2.49 -4.04 -5.98
C LEU A 442 3.52 -2.90 -6.04
N TYR A 443 3.86 -2.44 -7.25
CA TYR A 443 4.87 -1.38 -7.47
C TYR A 443 4.59 -0.10 -6.68
N ASP A 444 3.33 0.22 -6.40
CA ASP A 444 2.94 1.38 -5.60
C ASP A 444 3.48 1.36 -4.16
N TYR A 445 3.80 0.19 -3.62
CA TYR A 445 4.42 0.02 -2.29
C TYR A 445 5.88 0.49 -2.25
N PHE A 446 6.48 0.79 -3.41
CA PHE A 446 7.89 1.17 -3.59
C PHE A 446 8.09 2.43 -4.43
N ALA A 447 7.06 2.89 -5.15
CA ALA A 447 7.11 4.14 -5.88
C ALA A 447 7.26 5.32 -4.91
N ILE A 448 8.28 6.17 -5.12
CA ILE A 448 8.48 7.38 -4.32
C ILE A 448 7.20 8.22 -4.32
N ALA A 449 6.72 8.54 -3.13
CA ALA A 449 5.50 9.29 -2.90
C ALA A 449 5.64 10.71 -3.46
N ASP A 450 4.48 11.28 -3.78
CA ASP A 450 4.40 12.63 -4.32
C ASP A 450 4.78 13.68 -3.26
N THR A 451 5.94 14.29 -3.42
CA THR A 451 6.44 15.38 -2.58
C THR A 451 5.69 16.70 -2.75
N SER A 452 4.65 16.77 -3.58
CA SER A 452 3.64 17.84 -3.52
C SER A 452 2.68 17.64 -2.35
N GLN A 453 2.39 16.38 -2.01
CA GLN A 453 1.43 16.04 -0.96
C GLN A 453 2.10 15.79 0.39
N PHE A 454 3.37 15.38 0.39
CA PHE A 454 4.10 14.97 1.60
C PHE A 454 5.40 15.73 1.77
N THR A 455 5.61 16.26 2.98
CA THR A 455 6.86 16.91 3.39
C THR A 455 7.36 16.33 4.70
N SER A 456 8.68 16.24 4.83
CA SER A 456 9.35 15.78 6.06
C SER A 456 9.38 16.84 7.16
N TYR A 457 9.00 18.09 6.86
CA TYR A 457 9.25 19.27 7.70
C TYR A 457 10.70 19.40 8.20
N GLY A 458 11.67 18.86 7.48
CA GLY A 458 13.09 18.89 7.85
C GLY A 458 13.55 17.72 8.72
N ILE A 459 12.64 16.83 9.11
CA ILE A 459 12.93 15.70 9.99
C ILE A 459 13.63 14.59 9.19
N ALA A 460 14.77 14.15 9.73
CA ALA A 460 15.63 13.14 9.13
C ALA A 460 14.92 11.78 8.95
N TYR A 461 15.40 10.97 8.01
CA TYR A 461 14.84 9.65 7.77
C TYR A 461 14.99 8.73 8.99
N ASP A 462 13.94 7.99 9.31
CA ASP A 462 13.87 7.15 10.49
C ASP A 462 13.56 5.68 10.21
N TYR A 463 14.49 4.80 10.55
CA TYR A 463 14.26 3.36 10.48
C TYR A 463 13.36 2.84 11.62
N TYR A 464 13.20 3.60 12.72
CA TYR A 464 12.31 3.22 13.83
C TYR A 464 10.86 3.63 13.61
N SER A 465 10.56 4.44 12.59
CA SER A 465 9.21 4.97 12.38
C SER A 465 8.20 3.85 12.29
N ILE A 466 7.08 4.01 13.00
CA ILE A 466 5.95 3.08 12.90
C ILE A 466 5.33 3.10 11.48
N MET A 467 5.60 4.14 10.69
CA MET A 467 5.19 4.28 9.29
C MET A 467 6.17 3.63 8.31
N HIS A 468 7.22 2.95 8.78
CA HIS A 468 8.10 2.16 7.92
C HIS A 468 7.54 0.74 7.73
N TYR A 469 7.63 0.23 6.50
CA TYR A 469 7.31 -1.16 6.19
C TYR A 469 8.38 -2.17 6.63
N SER A 470 7.91 -3.41 6.82
CA SER A 470 8.74 -4.62 6.97
C SER A 470 9.70 -4.79 5.79
N PRO A 471 10.90 -5.35 6.00
CA PRO A 471 11.87 -5.55 4.92
C PRO A 471 11.40 -6.54 3.85
N PHE A 472 10.39 -7.37 4.14
CA PHE A 472 9.89 -8.45 3.29
C PHE A 472 8.56 -8.11 2.58
N VAL A 473 8.04 -6.90 2.79
CA VAL A 473 6.74 -6.46 2.23
C VAL A 473 6.72 -6.60 0.71
N GLY A 474 5.60 -7.05 0.14
CA GLY A 474 5.41 -7.15 -1.32
C GLY A 474 6.39 -8.09 -2.07
N GLY A 475 7.12 -8.95 -1.36
CA GLY A 475 8.07 -9.90 -1.94
C GLY A 475 7.40 -11.06 -2.69
N VAL A 476 8.05 -11.58 -3.73
CA VAL A 476 7.68 -12.85 -4.40
C VAL A 476 8.30 -14.08 -3.74
N ASP A 477 9.39 -13.87 -3.01
CA ASP A 477 10.09 -14.85 -2.20
C ASP A 477 10.14 -14.31 -0.76
N ALA A 478 9.42 -14.96 0.15
CA ALA A 478 9.21 -14.47 1.51
C ALA A 478 10.50 -14.47 2.36
N ASP A 479 11.48 -15.30 2.00
CA ASP A 479 12.77 -15.39 2.70
C ASP A 479 13.77 -14.31 2.26
N LYS A 480 13.41 -13.48 1.27
CA LYS A 480 14.27 -12.43 0.71
C LYS A 480 13.69 -11.04 0.95
N PRO A 481 14.50 -10.05 1.35
CA PRO A 481 14.01 -8.68 1.51
C PRO A 481 13.68 -8.02 0.17
N THR A 482 12.69 -7.14 0.18
CA THR A 482 12.44 -6.12 -0.84
C THR A 482 13.05 -4.77 -0.46
N LEU A 483 13.33 -4.53 0.83
CA LEU A 483 13.99 -3.33 1.36
C LEU A 483 15.18 -3.70 2.25
N VAL A 484 16.36 -3.16 1.94
CA VAL A 484 17.58 -3.36 2.74
C VAL A 484 18.12 -2.02 3.23
N PRO A 485 18.20 -1.77 4.55
CA PRO A 485 18.85 -0.58 5.11
C PRO A 485 20.33 -0.48 4.71
N LYS A 486 20.78 0.72 4.29
CA LYS A 486 22.18 0.99 3.91
C LYS A 486 23.08 1.20 5.13
N LEU A 487 22.53 1.75 6.20
CA LEU A 487 23.20 1.87 7.49
C LEU A 487 22.93 0.61 8.32
N GLN A 488 23.97 0.02 8.94
CA GLN A 488 23.90 -1.12 9.88
C GLN A 488 22.80 -2.16 9.51
N PRO A 489 22.84 -2.78 8.31
CA PRO A 489 21.77 -3.65 7.81
C PRO A 489 21.39 -4.75 8.80
N GLU A 490 22.36 -5.40 9.45
CA GLU A 490 22.17 -6.51 10.40
C GLU A 490 21.33 -6.11 11.63
N ARG A 491 21.34 -4.82 11.97
CA ARG A 491 20.51 -4.22 13.02
C ARG A 491 19.17 -3.78 12.44
N PHE A 492 19.18 -2.91 11.45
CA PHE A 492 17.95 -2.22 11.02
C PHE A 492 16.96 -3.13 10.28
N MET A 493 17.44 -4.23 9.66
CA MET A 493 16.59 -5.32 9.15
C MET A 493 15.66 -5.94 10.22
N LYS A 494 15.96 -5.77 11.51
CA LYS A 494 15.15 -6.27 12.64
C LYS A 494 14.28 -5.17 13.27
N ILE A 495 14.28 -3.96 12.71
CA ILE A 495 13.68 -2.75 13.27
C ILE A 495 12.65 -2.15 12.31
N ILE A 496 12.97 -2.05 11.01
CA ILE A 496 12.01 -1.54 10.03
C ILE A 496 10.78 -2.46 9.97
N GLY A 497 9.58 -1.87 9.96
CA GLY A 497 8.32 -2.62 10.08
C GLY A 497 7.82 -2.84 11.50
N GLN A 498 8.47 -2.29 12.53
CA GLN A 498 7.99 -2.40 13.91
C GLN A 498 6.56 -1.85 14.10
N ARG A 499 5.80 -2.46 15.02
CA ARG A 499 4.46 -2.03 15.46
C ARG A 499 4.35 -1.94 16.99
N LYS A 500 5.44 -1.58 17.67
CA LYS A 500 5.48 -1.41 19.14
C LYS A 500 4.95 -0.04 19.58
N GLY A 501 5.16 1.01 18.79
CA GLY A 501 4.73 2.38 19.11
C GLY A 501 5.44 3.43 18.27
N LEU A 502 5.13 4.71 18.53
CA LEU A 502 5.79 5.86 17.90
C LEU A 502 7.30 5.86 18.18
N SER A 503 8.09 6.24 17.18
CA SER A 503 9.48 6.66 17.40
C SER A 503 9.57 8.12 17.87
N ASP A 504 10.74 8.53 18.35
CA ASP A 504 11.00 9.94 18.70
C ASP A 504 10.77 10.90 17.52
N ARG A 505 11.01 10.43 16.29
CA ARG A 505 10.82 11.21 15.05
C ARG A 505 9.38 11.19 14.53
N ASP A 506 8.63 10.12 14.78
CA ASP A 506 7.17 10.14 14.59
C ASP A 506 6.53 11.20 15.50
N VAL A 507 6.98 11.27 16.76
CA VAL A 507 6.57 12.29 17.73
C VAL A 507 6.99 13.69 17.29
N GLU A 508 8.24 13.87 16.86
CA GLU A 508 8.74 15.14 16.31
C GLU A 508 7.89 15.61 15.12
N LEU A 509 7.56 14.71 14.19
CA LEU A 509 6.77 15.01 13.00
C LEU A 509 5.35 15.44 13.35
N LEU A 510 4.69 14.72 14.25
CA LEU A 510 3.36 15.12 14.77
C LEU A 510 3.42 16.47 15.50
N ARG A 511 4.47 16.75 16.26
CA ARG A 511 4.67 18.05 16.93
C ARG A 511 4.82 19.20 15.93
N VAL A 512 5.70 19.05 14.95
CA VAL A 512 5.92 20.08 13.92
C VAL A 512 4.66 20.28 13.05
N MET A 513 3.89 19.22 12.81
CA MET A 513 2.64 19.30 12.04
C MET A 513 1.47 19.98 12.75
N TYR A 514 1.32 19.79 14.07
CA TYR A 514 0.10 20.14 14.80
C TYR A 514 0.28 21.09 16.01
N CYS A 515 1.49 21.20 16.59
CA CYS A 515 1.66 21.84 17.90
C CYS A 515 2.15 23.29 17.89
N ASN A 516 2.45 23.83 16.71
CA ASN A 516 2.81 25.23 16.51
C ASN A 516 1.74 25.93 15.66
N PRO A 517 0.55 26.23 16.22
CA PRO A 517 -0.51 26.95 15.51
C PRO A 517 -0.03 28.36 15.10
N GLY A 518 -0.44 28.82 13.92
CA GLY A 518 -0.02 30.12 13.38
C GLY A 518 1.42 30.20 12.85
N CYS A 519 2.22 29.13 12.94
CA CYS A 519 3.54 29.04 12.30
C CYS A 519 3.52 28.00 11.18
N GLU A 520 3.67 28.42 9.93
CA GLU A 520 3.47 27.57 8.75
C GLU A 520 4.61 27.71 7.72
N ASP A 521 4.77 26.66 6.91
CA ASP A 521 5.55 26.70 5.69
C ASP A 521 4.60 27.06 4.54
N LYS A 522 5.00 28.01 3.69
CA LYS A 522 4.24 28.45 2.51
C LYS A 522 4.44 27.56 1.30
N ILE A 523 5.37 26.60 1.38
CA ILE A 523 5.88 25.81 0.25
C ILE A 523 6.22 24.40 0.76
N VAL A 524 5.74 23.34 0.10
CA VAL A 524 5.90 21.94 0.55
C VAL A 524 7.39 21.54 0.70
N TYR A 525 8.22 22.05 -0.20
CA TYR A 525 9.66 21.75 -0.30
C TYR A 525 10.51 22.19 0.89
N CYS A 526 9.96 23.00 1.80
CA CYS A 526 10.69 23.51 2.95
C CYS A 526 11.40 22.41 3.76
N GLY A 527 10.80 21.22 3.88
CA GLY A 527 11.45 20.08 4.53
C GLY A 527 12.70 19.56 3.79
N ILE A 528 12.66 19.45 2.46
CA ILE A 528 13.79 18.99 1.64
C ILE A 528 14.94 20.00 1.67
N TRP A 529 14.63 21.30 1.58
CA TRP A 529 15.63 22.36 1.70
C TRP A 529 16.22 22.46 3.11
N THR A 530 15.44 22.14 4.15
CA THR A 530 15.92 22.05 5.54
C THR A 530 16.91 20.90 5.71
N LEU A 531 16.60 19.71 5.19
CA LEU A 531 17.51 18.54 5.19
C LEU A 531 18.84 18.82 4.47
N LYS A 532 18.84 19.74 3.51
CA LYS A 532 20.05 20.23 2.81
C LYS A 532 20.79 21.35 3.55
N GLY A 533 20.39 21.71 4.77
CA GLY A 533 21.02 22.74 5.59
C GLY A 533 20.75 24.19 5.17
N LEU A 534 19.80 24.44 4.27
CA LEU A 534 19.65 25.75 3.60
C LEU A 534 19.02 26.85 4.47
N CYS A 535 18.44 26.49 5.62
CA CYS A 535 17.80 27.44 6.55
C CYS A 535 18.75 28.54 7.06
N ASN A 536 20.02 28.21 7.27
CA ASN A 536 21.04 29.10 7.86
C ASN A 536 22.08 29.59 6.84
N ALA A 537 21.94 29.26 5.56
CA ALA A 537 22.86 29.71 4.51
C ALA A 537 22.75 31.23 4.27
N ARG A 538 23.88 31.91 4.00
CA ARG A 538 23.91 33.38 3.72
C ARG A 538 22.93 33.76 2.61
N SER A 539 22.90 32.96 1.55
CA SER A 539 21.83 32.83 0.59
C SER A 539 21.61 31.33 0.39
N PRO A 540 20.37 30.80 0.31
CA PRO A 540 19.07 31.49 0.29
C PRO A 540 18.38 31.63 1.66
N GLY A 541 19.10 31.52 2.79
CA GLY A 541 18.50 31.41 4.13
C GLY A 541 17.57 32.55 4.56
N SER A 542 17.76 33.78 4.05
CA SER A 542 16.81 34.88 4.32
C SER A 542 15.43 34.66 3.67
N TRP A 543 15.38 33.97 2.53
CA TRP A 543 14.13 33.54 1.91
C TRP A 543 13.51 32.36 2.67
N MET A 544 14.33 31.40 3.11
CA MET A 544 13.89 30.29 3.98
C MET A 544 13.24 30.82 5.26
N LYS A 545 13.82 31.82 5.91
CA LYS A 545 13.26 32.48 7.11
C LYS A 545 11.85 33.07 6.94
N ARG A 546 11.44 33.42 5.71
CA ARG A 546 10.11 34.01 5.43
C ARG A 546 9.07 33.00 4.93
N ASN A 547 9.51 31.88 4.37
CA ASN A 547 8.63 30.94 3.67
C ASN A 547 8.64 29.51 4.25
N CYS A 548 9.68 29.17 5.02
CA CYS A 548 9.92 27.84 5.58
C CYS A 548 10.06 27.89 7.11
N ARG A 549 9.18 28.64 7.78
CA ARG A 549 9.29 28.90 9.22
C ARG A 549 9.10 27.65 10.06
N ARG A 550 8.18 26.77 9.67
CA ARG A 550 7.86 25.53 10.40
C ARG A 550 8.97 24.50 10.20
N SER A 551 9.38 24.22 8.97
CA SER A 551 10.46 23.25 8.70
C SER A 551 11.80 23.68 9.31
N CYS A 552 12.15 24.98 9.24
CA CYS A 552 13.46 25.45 9.73
C CYS A 552 13.54 25.73 11.24
N GLY A 553 12.45 25.56 12.01
CA GLY A 553 12.43 25.94 13.42
C GLY A 553 12.57 27.46 13.65
N PHE A 554 11.89 28.26 12.81
CA PHE A 554 11.71 29.71 13.00
C PHE A 554 10.27 30.04 13.47
N CYS A 555 9.63 29.05 14.09
CA CYS A 555 8.58 29.21 15.08
C CYS A 555 9.25 29.43 16.44
#